data_AF-A0A2G2IM03-F1
#
_entry.id   AF-A0A2G2IM03-F1
#
_cell.length_a   1.000
_cell.length_b   1.000
_cell.length_c   1.000
_cell.angle_alpha   90.00
_cell.angle_beta   90.00
_cell.angle_gamma   90.00
#
_symmetry.space_group_name_H-M   'P 1'
#
loop_
_entity.id
_entity.type
_entity.pdbx_description
1 polymer ?
#
loop_
_entity_poly.entity_id
_entity_poly.type
_entity_poly.pdbx_seq_one_letter_code
_entity_poly.pdbx_strand_id
1 'polypeptide(L)'
;MRLNLFGRGTDLVSRTLNRDTMMTIYLQAQQLLAAIEVELKNAALWNEIPPSVEALASTTPFCIDTMPFTDWLQFIFLAKMTQRVVMQMPLPENMAIQPMAEEAFKVVTADTRELLALILSFDQLLNKKN
;
A
#
# COMPACT_ATOMS: atom_id res chain seq x y z
N MET A 1 -27.83 1.10 53.67
CA MET A 1 -28.08 0.18 52.54
C MET A 1 -27.70 0.93 51.26
N ARG A 2 -26.48 0.72 50.73
CA ARG A 2 -25.95 1.48 49.58
C ARG A 2 -26.43 0.83 48.26
N LEU A 3 -27.06 1.64 47.40
CA LEU A 3 -27.40 1.29 46.02
C LEU A 3 -26.12 1.34 45.17
N ASN A 4 -25.72 0.23 44.55
CA ASN A 4 -24.71 0.22 43.50
C ASN A 4 -25.35 0.63 42.16
N LEU A 5 -25.22 1.91 41.83
CA LEU A 5 -25.30 2.44 40.46
C LEU A 5 -23.87 2.53 39.93
N PHE A 6 -23.49 1.70 38.97
CA PHE A 6 -22.64 2.02 37.81
C PHE A 6 -22.13 0.73 37.18
N GLY A 7 -22.64 0.41 36.00
CA GLY A 7 -22.23 -0.77 35.25
C GLY A 7 -22.95 -0.81 33.91
N ARG A 8 -22.71 0.20 33.06
CA ARG A 8 -22.99 0.20 31.62
C ARG A 8 -22.62 1.57 31.04
N GLY A 9 -21.49 1.66 30.35
CA GLY A 9 -21.09 2.92 29.71
C GLY A 9 -19.79 2.94 28.90
N THR A 10 -19.04 1.85 28.80
CA THR A 10 -17.71 1.85 28.16
C THR A 10 -17.57 0.71 27.14
N ASP A 11 -18.30 0.76 26.02
CA ASP A 11 -18.02 -0.16 24.89
C ASP A 11 -18.39 0.44 23.51
N LEU A 12 -19.30 1.43 23.47
CA LEU A 12 -19.75 2.01 22.19
C LEU A 12 -18.74 2.99 21.58
N VAL A 13 -18.01 3.77 22.39
CA VAL A 13 -17.04 4.76 21.88
C VAL A 13 -15.82 4.06 21.27
N SER A 14 -15.30 3.01 21.90
CA SER A 14 -14.15 2.25 21.41
C SER A 14 -14.45 1.50 20.11
N ARG A 15 -15.69 1.02 19.92
CA ARG A 15 -16.12 0.36 18.67
C ARG A 15 -16.24 1.33 17.49
N THR A 16 -16.71 2.56 17.74
CA THR A 16 -16.86 3.58 16.70
C THR A 16 -15.50 4.18 16.31
N LEU A 17 -14.67 4.55 17.29
CA LEU A 17 -13.33 5.13 17.04
C LEU A 17 -12.42 4.17 16.27
N ASN A 18 -12.50 2.86 16.54
CA ASN A 18 -11.77 1.85 15.77
C ASN A 18 -12.27 1.74 14.33
N ARG A 19 -13.58 1.91 14.09
CA ARG A 19 -14.16 1.87 12.74
C ARG A 19 -13.81 3.11 11.93
N ASP A 20 -13.80 4.29 12.54
CA ASP A 20 -13.40 5.55 11.90
C ASP A 20 -11.90 5.56 11.53
N THR A 21 -11.06 5.04 12.42
CA THR A 21 -9.62 4.89 12.18
C THR A 21 -9.35 3.89 11.04
N MET A 22 -10.05 2.76 11.04
CA MET A 22 -9.97 1.77 9.96
C MET A 22 -10.49 2.32 8.63
N MET A 23 -11.57 3.10 8.63
CA MET A 23 -12.05 3.73 7.40
C MET A 23 -11.06 4.77 6.85
N THR A 24 -10.37 5.49 7.75
CA THR A 24 -9.38 6.50 7.38
C THR A 24 -8.12 5.88 6.76
N ILE A 25 -7.62 4.76 7.30
CA ILE A 25 -6.42 4.11 6.75
C ILE A 25 -6.65 3.57 5.32
N TYR A 26 -7.83 3.00 5.04
CA TYR A 26 -8.17 2.53 3.70
C TYR A 26 -8.29 3.68 2.70
N LEU A 27 -8.89 4.80 3.10
CA LEU A 27 -8.98 5.98 2.25
C LEU A 27 -7.59 6.55 1.93
N GLN A 28 -6.72 6.68 2.95
CA GLN A 28 -5.34 7.14 2.75
C GLN A 28 -4.56 6.20 1.85
N ALA A 29 -4.70 4.89 2.04
CA ALA A 29 -4.07 3.89 1.19
C ALA A 29 -4.54 4.02 -0.26
N GLN A 30 -5.85 4.19 -0.49
CA GLN A 30 -6.40 4.40 -1.83
C GLN A 30 -5.82 5.64 -2.51
N GLN A 31 -5.72 6.76 -1.78
CA GLN A 31 -5.17 8.01 -2.30
C GLN A 31 -3.69 7.87 -2.69
N LEU A 32 -2.90 7.21 -1.85
CA LEU A 32 -1.49 6.95 -2.12
C LEU A 32 -1.30 6.01 -3.31
N LEU A 33 -2.09 4.94 -3.42
CA LEU A 33 -2.04 4.02 -4.57
C LEU A 33 -2.36 4.75 -5.88
N ALA A 34 -3.39 5.60 -5.88
CA ALA A 34 -3.75 6.41 -7.05
C ALA A 34 -2.64 7.43 -7.39
N ALA A 35 -2.02 8.05 -6.39
CA ALA A 35 -0.90 8.98 -6.61
C ALA A 35 0.32 8.26 -7.20
N ILE A 36 0.65 7.06 -6.72
CA ILE A 36 1.74 6.23 -7.26
C ILE A 36 1.48 5.90 -8.73
N GLU A 37 0.26 5.52 -9.09
CA GLU A 37 -0.12 5.26 -10.48
C GLU A 37 0.05 6.50 -11.37
N VAL A 38 -0.44 7.66 -10.91
CA VAL A 38 -0.30 8.92 -11.66
C VAL A 38 1.17 9.26 -11.87
N GLU A 39 1.99 9.10 -10.83
CA GLU A 39 3.40 9.44 -10.92
C GLU A 39 4.21 8.46 -11.78
N LEU A 40 3.86 7.17 -11.79
CA LEU A 40 4.42 6.22 -12.75
C LEU A 40 4.13 6.63 -14.20
N LYS A 41 2.93 7.13 -14.47
CA LYS A 41 2.56 7.64 -15.80
C LYS A 41 3.32 8.94 -16.13
N ASN A 42 3.44 9.85 -15.18
CA ASN A 42 4.19 11.10 -15.36
C ASN A 42 5.67 10.85 -15.65
N ALA A 43 6.27 9.87 -14.96
CA ALA A 43 7.66 9.46 -15.15
C ALA A 43 7.88 8.60 -16.42
N ALA A 44 6.83 8.33 -17.21
CA ALA A 44 6.85 7.43 -18.36
C ALA A 44 7.36 6.00 -18.02
N LEU A 45 7.12 5.57 -16.78
CA LEU A 45 7.46 4.23 -16.28
C LEU A 45 6.26 3.28 -16.28
N TRP A 46 5.09 3.79 -16.65
CA TRP A 46 3.87 3.01 -16.77
C TRP A 46 3.85 2.17 -18.04
N ASN A 47 3.67 0.86 -17.90
CA ASN A 47 3.51 -0.05 -19.03
C ASN A 47 2.04 -0.43 -19.25
N GLU A 48 1.55 -0.36 -20.48
CA GLU A 48 0.19 -0.80 -20.82
C GLU A 48 0.10 -2.31 -21.04
N ILE A 49 1.23 -2.94 -21.34
CA ILE A 49 1.31 -4.37 -21.67
C ILE A 49 1.63 -5.14 -20.38
N PRO A 50 0.77 -6.08 -19.95
CA PRO A 50 1.06 -6.92 -18.79
C PRO A 50 2.25 -7.85 -19.06
N PRO A 51 3.06 -8.16 -18.03
CA PRO A 51 4.13 -9.13 -18.14
C PRO A 51 3.56 -10.51 -18.46
N SER A 52 4.42 -11.40 -18.98
CA SER A 52 4.03 -12.76 -19.31
C SER A 52 3.53 -13.52 -18.07
N VAL A 53 2.67 -14.52 -18.30
CA VAL A 53 2.15 -15.38 -17.23
C VAL A 53 3.28 -16.07 -16.45
N GLU A 54 4.36 -16.43 -17.14
CA GLU A 54 5.56 -17.00 -16.53
C GLU A 54 6.24 -16.02 -15.58
N ALA A 55 6.31 -14.74 -15.96
CA ALA A 55 6.90 -13.71 -15.12
C ALA A 55 6.05 -13.43 -13.88
N LEU A 56 4.71 -13.42 -14.02
CA LEU A 56 3.76 -13.31 -12.92
C LEU A 56 3.77 -14.52 -11.97
N ALA A 57 4.19 -15.69 -12.46
CA ALA A 57 4.27 -16.93 -11.69
C ALA A 57 5.56 -17.05 -10.86
N SER A 58 6.47 -16.05 -10.91
CA SER A 58 7.69 -16.08 -10.12
C SER A 58 7.41 -16.12 -8.62
N THR A 59 8.14 -16.97 -7.90
CA THR A 59 8.06 -17.12 -6.45
C THR A 59 9.08 -16.28 -5.69
N THR A 60 9.98 -15.58 -6.40
CA THR A 60 11.01 -14.74 -5.79
C THR A 60 10.41 -13.43 -5.28
N PRO A 61 10.97 -12.84 -4.20
CA PRO A 61 10.48 -11.56 -3.68
C PRO A 61 10.56 -10.50 -4.78
N PHE A 62 9.49 -9.73 -4.95
CA PHE A 62 9.36 -8.70 -6.00
C PHE A 62 9.49 -9.19 -7.45
N CYS A 63 9.49 -10.51 -7.70
CA CYS A 63 9.66 -11.10 -9.03
C CYS A 63 10.89 -10.56 -9.80
N ILE A 64 11.97 -10.24 -9.08
CA ILE A 64 13.15 -9.53 -9.62
C ILE A 64 13.86 -10.27 -10.75
N ASP A 65 13.71 -11.59 -10.82
CA ASP A 65 14.34 -12.43 -11.84
C ASP A 65 13.62 -12.39 -13.19
N THR A 66 12.32 -12.03 -13.18
CA THR A 66 11.44 -12.23 -14.34
C THR A 66 10.85 -10.96 -14.91
N MET A 67 10.85 -9.85 -14.17
CA MET A 67 10.33 -8.57 -14.66
C MET A 67 11.01 -7.35 -14.01
N PRO A 68 10.99 -6.19 -14.68
CA PRO A 68 11.36 -4.92 -14.07
C PRO A 68 10.52 -4.60 -12.82
N PHE A 69 11.13 -3.89 -11.87
CA PHE A 69 10.43 -3.47 -10.65
C PHE A 69 9.18 -2.62 -10.93
N THR A 70 9.20 -1.79 -11.97
CA THR A 70 8.05 -0.96 -12.38
C THR A 70 6.85 -1.82 -12.79
N ASP A 71 7.08 -2.92 -13.51
CA ASP A 71 6.04 -3.88 -13.90
C ASP A 71 5.47 -4.60 -12.69
N TRP A 72 6.35 -5.04 -11.78
CA TRP A 72 5.92 -5.63 -10.51
C TRP A 72 5.07 -4.64 -9.71
N LEU A 73 5.50 -3.37 -9.64
CA LEU A 73 4.83 -2.32 -8.88
C LEU A 73 3.41 -2.09 -9.40
N GLN A 74 3.21 -1.98 -10.72
CA GLN A 74 1.89 -1.69 -11.27
C GLN A 74 0.98 -2.92 -11.40
N PHE A 75 1.50 -4.06 -11.85
CA PHE A 75 0.65 -5.23 -12.19
C PHE A 75 0.42 -6.15 -10.99
N ILE A 76 1.37 -6.21 -10.06
CA ILE A 76 1.25 -7.09 -8.89
C ILE A 76 0.87 -6.26 -7.68
N PHE A 77 1.66 -5.25 -7.35
CA PHE A 77 1.48 -4.52 -6.10
C PHE A 77 0.25 -3.60 -6.12
N LEU A 78 0.14 -2.68 -7.07
CA LEU A 78 -1.00 -1.74 -7.16
C LEU A 78 -2.32 -2.50 -7.30
N ALA A 79 -2.37 -3.52 -8.16
CA ALA A 79 -3.57 -4.35 -8.35
C ALA A 79 -4.00 -5.07 -7.04
N LYS A 80 -3.06 -5.76 -6.38
CA LYS A 80 -3.35 -6.50 -5.13
C LYS A 80 -3.72 -5.57 -3.99
N MET A 81 -3.02 -4.45 -3.82
CA MET A 81 -3.31 -3.51 -2.74
C MET A 81 -4.63 -2.79 -2.95
N THR A 82 -4.92 -2.37 -4.19
CA THR A 82 -6.21 -1.74 -4.52
C THR A 82 -7.36 -2.69 -4.19
N GLN A 83 -7.24 -3.97 -4.56
CA GLN A 83 -8.25 -4.98 -4.22
C GLN A 83 -8.44 -5.10 -2.70
N ARG A 84 -7.35 -5.17 -1.92
CA ARG A 84 -7.43 -5.26 -0.45
C ARG A 84 -8.11 -4.04 0.15
N VAL A 85 -7.77 -2.85 -0.32
CA VAL A 85 -8.35 -1.59 0.14
C VAL A 85 -9.86 -1.54 -0.16
N VAL A 86 -10.26 -1.86 -1.39
CA VAL A 86 -11.68 -1.89 -1.79
C VAL A 86 -12.48 -2.92 -1.00
N MET A 87 -11.88 -4.08 -0.73
CA MET A 87 -12.50 -5.15 0.05
C MET A 87 -12.39 -4.94 1.57
N GLN A 88 -11.77 -3.84 2.02
CA GLN A 88 -11.47 -3.55 3.44
C GLN A 88 -10.83 -4.73 4.17
N MET A 89 -9.96 -5.45 3.46
CA MET A 89 -9.18 -6.53 4.02
C MET A 89 -8.00 -5.98 4.82
N PRO A 90 -7.55 -6.67 5.88
CA PRO A 90 -6.36 -6.26 6.62
C PRO A 90 -5.18 -6.04 5.66
N LEU A 91 -4.62 -4.84 5.75
CA LEU A 91 -3.44 -4.45 4.99
C LEU A 91 -2.22 -5.19 5.56
N PRO A 92 -1.27 -5.60 4.70
CA PRO A 92 -0.08 -6.29 5.18
C PRO A 92 0.78 -5.36 6.03
N GLU A 93 1.20 -5.85 7.19
CA GLU A 93 2.15 -5.17 8.09
C GLU A 93 3.58 -5.60 7.76
N ASN A 94 4.56 -4.76 8.10
CA ASN A 94 6.00 -5.00 7.90
C ASN A 94 6.43 -5.11 6.44
N MET A 95 5.70 -4.46 5.53
CA MET A 95 6.12 -4.33 4.14
C MET A 95 7.06 -3.13 3.99
N ALA A 96 8.15 -3.31 3.24
CA ALA A 96 9.09 -2.25 2.91
C ALA A 96 9.45 -2.35 1.43
N ILE A 97 8.88 -1.45 0.63
CA ILE A 97 9.02 -1.39 -0.82
C ILE A 97 10.02 -0.31 -1.21
N GLN A 98 10.05 0.79 -0.45
CA GLN A 98 10.94 1.92 -0.67
C GLN A 98 12.41 1.51 -0.87
N PRO A 99 13.04 0.65 -0.06
CA PRO A 99 14.45 0.30 -0.27
C PRO A 99 14.68 -0.39 -1.63
N MET A 100 13.74 -1.23 -2.06
CA MET A 100 13.82 -1.87 -3.37
C MET A 100 13.56 -0.88 -4.51
N ALA A 101 12.59 0.03 -4.32
CA ALA A 101 12.29 1.08 -5.29
C ALA A 101 13.48 2.02 -5.49
N GLU A 102 14.18 2.36 -4.41
CA GLU A 102 15.38 3.20 -4.45
C GLU A 102 16.48 2.55 -5.29
N GLU A 103 16.79 1.26 -5.07
CA GLU A 103 17.76 0.53 -5.89
C GLU A 103 17.32 0.44 -7.35
N ALA A 104 16.04 0.14 -7.60
CA ALA A 104 15.51 0.00 -8.97
C ALA A 104 15.54 1.33 -9.74
N PHE A 105 15.30 2.46 -9.07
CA PHE A 105 15.23 3.77 -9.73
C PHE A 105 16.59 4.48 -9.86
N LYS A 106 17.66 4.00 -9.21
CA LYS A 106 19.02 4.54 -9.42
C LYS A 106 19.48 4.50 -10.88
N VAL A 107 19.01 3.54 -11.65
CA VAL A 107 19.36 3.35 -13.07
C VAL A 107 18.34 4.01 -14.02
N VAL A 108 17.29 4.60 -13.48
CA VAL A 108 16.24 5.29 -14.25
C VAL A 108 16.64 6.74 -14.48
N THR A 109 16.49 7.22 -15.71
CA THR A 109 16.84 8.60 -16.09
C THR A 109 15.74 9.62 -15.79
N ALA A 110 14.50 9.16 -15.56
CA ALA A 110 13.37 10.00 -15.20
C ALA A 110 13.49 10.51 -13.76
N ASP A 111 12.79 11.61 -13.46
CA ASP A 111 12.70 12.11 -12.09
C ASP A 111 11.73 11.23 -11.29
N THR A 112 12.27 10.39 -10.40
CA THR A 112 11.50 9.47 -9.56
C THR A 112 11.38 9.92 -8.10
N ARG A 113 11.74 11.17 -7.79
CA ARG A 113 11.78 11.66 -6.40
C ARG A 113 10.41 11.62 -5.74
N GLU A 114 9.38 12.10 -6.44
CA GLU A 114 8.01 12.09 -5.93
C GLU A 114 7.48 10.66 -5.83
N LEU A 115 7.77 9.81 -6.82
CA LEU A 115 7.39 8.40 -6.79
C LEU A 115 7.97 7.68 -5.56
N LEU A 116 9.25 7.90 -5.24
CA LEU A 116 9.89 7.36 -4.04
C LEU A 116 9.26 7.88 -2.76
N ALA A 117 8.91 9.17 -2.70
CA ALA A 117 8.24 9.77 -1.55
C ALA A 117 6.83 9.18 -1.32
N LEU A 118 6.10 8.91 -2.40
CA LEU A 118 4.78 8.28 -2.34
C LEU A 118 4.87 6.82 -1.88
N ILE A 119 5.83 6.05 -2.40
CA ILE A 119 6.09 4.67 -1.96
C ILE A 119 6.48 4.64 -0.48
N LEU A 120 7.36 5.55 -0.04
CA LEU A 120 7.74 5.67 1.37
C LEU A 120 6.53 5.99 2.26
N SER A 121 5.69 6.94 1.82
CA SER A 121 4.49 7.34 2.54
C SER A 121 3.51 6.17 2.68
N PHE A 122 3.41 5.31 1.65
CA PHE A 122 2.61 4.10 1.70
C PHE A 122 3.20 3.06 2.67
N ASP A 123 4.50 2.81 2.62
CA ASP A 123 5.17 1.92 3.58
C ASP A 123 4.98 2.40 5.02
N GLN A 124 5.09 3.71 5.26
CA GLN A 124 4.85 4.30 6.58
C GLN A 124 3.40 4.15 7.03
N LEU A 125 2.43 4.30 6.11
CA LEU A 125 1.02 4.08 6.41
C LEU A 125 0.77 2.64 6.87
N LEU A 126 1.38 1.66 6.20
CA LEU A 126 1.26 0.24 6.55
C LEU A 126 1.97 -0.13 7.86
N ASN A 127 3.11 0.51 8.14
CA ASN A 127 3.93 0.22 9.31
C ASN A 127 3.61 1.10 10.52
N LYS A 128 2.59 1.96 10.42
CA LYS A 128 2.13 2.78 11.54
C LYS A 128 1.55 1.86 12.60
N LYS A 129 2.38 1.50 13.59
CA LYS A 129 1.97 0.70 14.75
C LYS A 129 0.74 1.34 15.39
N ASN A 130 -0.34 0.57 15.46
CA ASN A 130 -1.55 0.92 16.19
C ASN A 130 -1.35 0.66 17.69
#